data_AF-A0A960K121-F1
#
_entry.id   AF-A0A960K121-F1
#
_cell.length_a   1.000
_cell.length_b   1.000
_cell.length_c   1.000
_cell.angle_alpha   90.00
_cell.angle_beta   90.00
_cell.angle_gamma   90.00
#
_symmetry.space_group_name_H-M   'P 1'
#
loop_
_entity.id
_entity.type
_entity.pdbx_description
1 polymer ?
#
loop_
_entity_poly.entity_id
_entity_poly.type
_entity_poly.pdbx_seq_one_letter_code
_entity_poly.pdbx_strand_id
1 'polypeptide(L)'
;MDRPNRNSLIPAESLSGLAVSPASSLLRHTLADRPPAEALQVYVNRTLRMERIRYIGFDLDWTLADYDEEELSALAFRLLLERLVESFGYPREIYRAEFRPRFARRGLMIDTEVGAVLKMNRHRYVGRAYHGREFLGAGERAKHYRLDPLQPASERFYFVDTLFELPEVHLFTELVELKKKGLQLPSYRRLFDDGRAAIDSIHADGTLKTQILADLPRYLPRDPGLLLALHRLALDGRKLLLITNSE
;
A
#
# COMPACT_ATOMS: atom_id res chain seq x y z
N MET A 1 -48.23 -13.59 16.07
CA MET A 1 -46.96 -13.94 16.72
C MET A 1 -46.16 -12.65 16.84
N ASP A 2 -46.15 -12.10 18.05
CA ASP A 2 -45.51 -10.83 18.38
C ASP A 2 -43.99 -10.89 18.18
N ARG A 3 -43.46 -9.81 17.60
CA ARG A 3 -42.01 -9.55 17.53
C ARG A 3 -41.52 -9.21 18.94
N PRO A 4 -40.37 -9.74 19.39
CA PRO A 4 -39.84 -9.37 20.69
C PRO A 4 -39.46 -7.89 20.72
N ASN A 5 -39.85 -7.25 21.83
CA ASN A 5 -39.69 -5.84 22.13
C ASN A 5 -38.19 -5.44 22.11
N ARG A 6 -37.81 -4.49 21.25
CA ARG A 6 -36.42 -3.98 21.09
C ARG A 6 -35.99 -2.98 22.17
N ASN A 7 -36.72 -2.86 23.27
CA ASN A 7 -36.50 -1.86 24.32
C ASN A 7 -35.75 -2.37 25.57
N SER A 8 -34.72 -3.19 25.39
CA SER A 8 -33.77 -3.52 26.46
C SER A 8 -32.32 -3.15 26.10
N LEU A 9 -32.14 -2.07 25.35
CA LEU A 9 -30.84 -1.43 25.23
C LEU A 9 -30.65 -0.48 26.40
N ILE A 10 -29.55 -0.67 27.13
CA ILE A 10 -29.18 0.12 28.28
C ILE A 10 -29.16 1.61 27.87
N PRO A 11 -29.85 2.52 28.58
CA PRO A 11 -29.89 3.93 28.21
C PRO A 11 -28.48 4.53 28.13
N ALA A 12 -28.23 5.35 27.10
CA ALA A 12 -26.93 5.94 26.80
C ALA A 12 -26.28 6.69 27.99
N GLU A 13 -27.10 7.17 28.92
CA GLU A 13 -26.69 7.84 30.16
C GLU A 13 -25.92 6.93 31.13
N SER A 14 -26.13 5.62 31.07
CA SER A 14 -25.46 4.62 31.92
C SER A 14 -23.98 4.35 31.57
N LEU A 15 -23.51 4.81 30.40
CA LEU A 15 -22.14 4.56 29.92
C LEU A 15 -21.17 5.71 30.25
N SER A 16 -21.66 6.74 30.94
CA SER A 16 -20.92 7.95 31.33
C SER A 16 -19.80 7.68 32.35
N GLY A 17 -19.90 6.58 33.11
CA GLY A 17 -18.90 6.17 34.12
C GLY A 17 -17.84 5.16 33.66
N LEU A 18 -17.91 4.66 32.42
CA LEU A 18 -16.89 3.76 31.89
C LEU A 18 -15.63 4.56 31.55
N ALA A 19 -14.49 4.20 32.14
CA ALA A 19 -13.18 4.74 31.76
C ALA A 19 -13.03 4.70 30.24
N VAL A 20 -12.58 5.82 29.66
CA VAL A 20 -12.38 5.96 28.20
C VAL A 20 -11.29 5.01 27.75
N SER A 21 -11.70 3.80 27.42
CA SER A 21 -10.91 2.80 26.74
C SER A 21 -11.32 2.73 25.27
N PRO A 22 -10.43 2.29 24.36
CA PRO A 22 -10.78 2.02 22.96
C PRO A 22 -12.03 1.14 22.83
N ALA A 23 -12.18 0.14 23.71
CA ALA A 23 -13.34 -0.74 23.76
C ALA A 23 -14.65 -0.03 24.14
N SER A 24 -14.61 0.89 25.12
CA SER A 24 -15.77 1.69 25.51
C SER A 24 -16.20 2.69 24.41
N SER A 25 -15.24 3.24 23.66
CA SER A 25 -15.50 4.13 22.52
C SER A 25 -16.17 3.39 21.36
N LEU A 26 -15.68 2.19 21.03
CA LEU A 26 -16.27 1.34 19.98
C LEU A 26 -17.68 0.86 20.35
N LEU A 27 -17.93 0.52 21.62
CA LEU A 27 -19.27 0.16 22.13
C LEU A 27 -20.25 1.32 22.04
N ARG A 28 -19.84 2.54 22.40
CA ARG A 28 -20.67 3.75 22.23
C ARG A 28 -21.01 4.01 20.76
N HIS A 29 -20.08 3.79 19.83
CA HIS A 29 -20.36 3.89 18.40
C HIS A 29 -21.34 2.83 17.90
N THR A 30 -21.26 1.60 18.40
CA THR A 30 -22.18 0.51 18.02
C THR A 30 -23.62 0.80 18.46
N LEU A 31 -23.79 1.59 19.53
CA LEU A 31 -25.08 1.96 20.12
C LEU A 31 -25.57 3.35 19.70
N ALA A 32 -24.74 4.12 19.00
CA ALA A 32 -25.10 5.46 18.54
C ALA A 32 -25.79 5.38 17.16
N ASP A 33 -26.92 6.06 17.01
CA ASP A 33 -27.70 6.13 15.77
C ASP A 33 -27.07 7.13 14.76
N ARG A 34 -25.75 7.03 14.59
CA ARG A 34 -24.94 7.91 13.74
C ARG A 34 -24.01 7.04 12.88
N PRO A 35 -23.78 7.40 11.61
CA PRO A 35 -22.78 6.69 10.82
C PRO A 35 -21.42 6.78 11.53
N PRO A 36 -20.61 5.71 11.49
CA PRO A 36 -19.26 5.76 12.04
C PRO A 36 -18.44 6.82 11.29
N ALA A 37 -17.35 7.28 11.91
CA ALA A 37 -16.40 8.17 11.25
C ALA A 37 -15.98 7.58 9.89
N GLU A 38 -15.68 8.42 8.90
CA GLU A 38 -15.38 7.98 7.53
C GLU A 38 -14.31 6.87 7.49
N ALA A 39 -13.26 7.00 8.30
CA ALA A 39 -12.18 6.02 8.43
C ALA A 39 -12.62 4.62 8.95
N LEU A 40 -13.82 4.52 9.54
CA LEU A 40 -14.40 3.30 10.11
C LEU A 40 -15.60 2.79 9.28
N GLN A 41 -15.92 3.44 8.17
CA GLN A 41 -17.02 3.01 7.29
C GLN A 41 -16.60 1.84 6.40
N VAL A 42 -17.53 0.92 6.18
CA VAL A 42 -17.37 -0.16 5.20
C VAL A 42 -18.16 0.19 3.95
N TYR A 43 -17.45 0.42 2.84
CA TYR A 43 -18.06 0.72 1.54
C TYR A 43 -18.52 -0.57 0.85
N VAL A 44 -19.70 -0.53 0.23
CA VAL A 44 -20.34 -1.72 -0.35
C VAL A 44 -20.47 -1.58 -1.87
N ASN A 45 -19.70 -2.40 -2.61
CA ASN A 45 -19.84 -2.51 -4.07
C ASN A 45 -20.89 -3.56 -4.48
N ARG A 46 -21.05 -4.61 -3.69
CA ARG A 46 -22.00 -5.72 -3.92
C ARG A 46 -22.59 -6.17 -2.59
N THR A 47 -23.84 -6.62 -2.62
CA THR A 47 -24.52 -7.14 -1.42
C THR A 47 -23.79 -8.35 -0.85
N LEU A 48 -23.40 -8.27 0.42
CA LEU A 48 -22.81 -9.37 1.19
C LEU A 48 -23.62 -9.58 2.47
N ARG A 49 -24.15 -10.79 2.67
CA ARG A 49 -24.92 -11.13 3.87
C ARG A 49 -24.01 -11.76 4.92
N MET A 50 -23.50 -10.94 5.85
CA MET A 50 -22.55 -11.38 6.89
C MET A 50 -23.09 -12.53 7.76
N GLU A 51 -24.41 -12.60 7.96
CA GLU A 51 -25.10 -13.69 8.67
C GLU A 51 -24.86 -15.09 8.07
N ARG A 52 -24.52 -15.16 6.77
CA ARG A 52 -24.25 -16.43 6.06
C ARG A 52 -22.77 -16.80 6.05
N ILE A 53 -21.89 -15.92 6.51
CA ILE A 53 -20.45 -16.11 6.51
C ILE A 53 -20.03 -16.86 7.77
N ARG A 54 -19.44 -18.05 7.59
CA ARG A 54 -18.95 -18.91 8.70
C ARG A 54 -17.45 -18.81 8.93
N TYR A 55 -16.70 -18.49 7.88
CA TYR A 55 -15.25 -18.42 7.90
C TYR A 55 -14.82 -17.04 7.38
N ILE A 56 -13.86 -16.42 8.06
CA ILE A 56 -13.24 -15.16 7.62
C ILE A 56 -11.74 -15.40 7.59
N GLY A 57 -11.17 -15.37 6.39
CA GLY A 57 -9.73 -15.41 6.18
C GLY A 57 -9.17 -14.00 6.17
N PHE A 58 -8.05 -13.80 6.85
CA PHE A 58 -7.28 -12.57 6.83
C PHE A 58 -5.92 -12.82 6.19
N ASP A 59 -5.50 -11.91 5.33
CA ASP A 59 -4.08 -11.73 5.03
C ASP A 59 -3.38 -11.08 6.25
N LEU A 60 -2.06 -11.18 6.32
CA LEU A 60 -1.26 -10.54 7.36
C LEU A 60 -0.84 -9.15 6.92
N ASP A 61 0.09 -9.09 5.98
CA ASP A 61 0.79 -7.87 5.60
C ASP A 61 -0.14 -6.90 4.87
N TRP A 62 -0.20 -5.65 5.34
CA TRP A 62 -1.16 -4.63 4.88
C TRP A 62 -2.64 -4.95 5.11
N THR A 63 -2.97 -5.97 5.91
CA THR A 63 -4.34 -6.30 6.29
C THR A 63 -4.52 -6.34 7.81
N LEU A 64 -3.85 -7.25 8.51
CA LEU A 64 -3.81 -7.26 9.97
C LEU A 64 -2.60 -6.50 10.51
N ALA A 65 -1.48 -6.61 9.80
CA ALA A 65 -0.27 -5.83 10.04
C ALA A 65 -0.34 -4.55 9.17
N ASP A 66 -0.93 -3.51 9.73
CA ASP A 66 -1.01 -2.18 9.11
C ASP A 66 0.30 -1.42 9.34
N TYR A 67 1.23 -1.58 8.41
CA TYR A 67 2.55 -0.95 8.50
C TYR A 67 2.48 0.56 8.28
N ASP A 68 3.40 1.29 8.90
CA ASP A 68 3.65 2.68 8.51
C ASP A 68 4.26 2.71 7.10
N GLU A 69 3.45 3.15 6.13
CA GLU A 69 3.82 3.18 4.71
C GLU A 69 5.08 4.00 4.44
N GLU A 70 5.24 5.13 5.14
CA GLU A 70 6.35 6.06 4.90
C GLU A 70 7.66 5.48 5.45
N GLU A 71 7.64 5.00 6.70
CA GLU A 71 8.82 4.40 7.34
C GLU A 71 9.26 3.12 6.63
N LEU A 72 8.30 2.25 6.27
CA LEU A 72 8.61 1.00 5.58
C LEU A 72 9.14 1.26 4.16
N SER A 73 8.53 2.20 3.42
CA SER A 73 8.99 2.55 2.07
C SER A 73 10.35 3.24 2.08
N ALA A 74 10.65 4.08 3.07
CA ALA A 74 11.95 4.70 3.24
C ALA A 74 13.04 3.66 3.53
N LEU A 75 12.75 2.68 4.39
CA LEU A 75 13.64 1.55 4.65
C LEU A 75 13.91 0.76 3.38
N ALA A 76 12.86 0.32 2.67
CA ALA A 76 12.99 -0.45 1.44
C ALA A 76 13.77 0.31 0.36
N PHE A 77 13.51 1.61 0.19
CA PHE A 77 14.23 2.47 -0.75
C PHE A 77 15.74 2.53 -0.44
N ARG A 78 16.11 2.66 0.84
CA ARG A 78 17.52 2.67 1.25
C ARG A 78 18.19 1.33 0.97
N LEU A 79 17.56 0.21 1.38
CA LEU A 79 18.09 -1.13 1.14
C LEU A 79 18.23 -1.44 -0.36
N LEU A 80 17.30 -0.95 -1.18
CA LEU A 80 17.37 -1.05 -2.64
C LEU A 80 18.60 -0.34 -3.21
N LEU A 81 18.88 0.90 -2.78
CA LEU A 81 20.08 1.63 -3.22
C LEU A 81 21.37 0.88 -2.81
N GLU A 82 21.43 0.41 -1.57
CA GLU A 82 22.55 -0.40 -1.06
C GLU A 82 22.75 -1.65 -1.93
N ARG A 83 21.67 -2.40 -2.18
CA ARG A 83 21.70 -3.63 -2.98
C ARG A 83 22.13 -3.38 -4.43
N LEU A 84 21.65 -2.30 -5.06
CA LEU A 84 22.06 -1.93 -6.42
C LEU A 84 23.56 -1.60 -6.51
N VAL A 85 24.12 -0.89 -5.52
CA VAL A 85 25.55 -0.59 -5.49
C VAL A 85 26.37 -1.86 -5.25
N GLU A 86 26.00 -2.65 -4.24
CA GLU A 86 26.81 -3.78 -3.76
C GLU A 86 26.75 -4.99 -4.67
N SER A 87 25.57 -5.31 -5.22
CA SER A 87 25.33 -6.55 -5.97
C SER A 87 25.14 -6.34 -7.48
N PHE A 88 24.67 -5.15 -7.90
CA PHE A 88 24.41 -4.86 -9.32
C PHE A 88 25.46 -3.92 -9.94
N GLY A 89 26.42 -3.43 -9.15
CA GLY A 89 27.54 -2.62 -9.62
C GLY A 89 27.16 -1.19 -10.02
N TYR A 90 26.08 -0.65 -9.47
CA TYR A 90 25.67 0.73 -9.73
C TYR A 90 26.67 1.72 -9.09
N PRO A 91 26.88 2.90 -9.71
CA PRO A 91 27.78 3.93 -9.18
C PRO A 91 27.26 4.46 -7.84
N ARG A 92 28.14 4.71 -6.86
CA ARG A 92 27.77 5.18 -5.51
C ARG A 92 27.02 6.52 -5.52
N GLU A 93 27.13 7.28 -6.60
CA GLU A 93 26.40 8.51 -6.84
C GLU A 93 24.87 8.32 -6.81
N ILE A 94 24.35 7.10 -6.95
CA ILE A 94 22.92 6.82 -6.77
C ILE A 94 22.43 7.07 -5.34
N TYR A 95 23.31 7.11 -4.34
CA TYR A 95 22.95 7.53 -2.98
C TYR A 95 22.49 8.99 -2.88
N ARG A 96 22.64 9.79 -3.95
CA ARG A 96 22.04 11.13 -4.06
C ARG A 96 20.53 11.09 -4.36
N ALA A 97 19.98 9.91 -4.66
CA ALA A 97 18.55 9.72 -4.86
C ALA A 97 17.79 10.07 -3.57
N GLU A 98 16.67 10.78 -3.71
CA GLU A 98 15.88 11.26 -2.58
C GLU A 98 14.58 10.47 -2.45
N PHE A 99 14.33 9.88 -1.28
CA PHE A 99 13.02 9.32 -0.99
C PHE A 99 11.98 10.45 -0.90
N ARG A 100 10.88 10.31 -1.64
CA ARG A 100 9.81 11.33 -1.76
C ARG A 100 8.48 10.75 -1.28
N PRO A 101 8.18 10.79 0.03
CA PRO A 101 6.91 10.30 0.53
C PRO A 101 5.79 11.06 -0.16
N ARG A 102 4.78 10.35 -0.69
CA ARG A 102 3.64 10.85 -1.50
C ARG A 102 3.82 10.96 -3.01
N PHE A 103 4.99 10.67 -3.58
CA PHE A 103 5.11 10.58 -5.04
C PHE A 103 4.42 9.33 -5.59
N ALA A 104 4.80 8.15 -5.09
CA ALA A 104 4.20 6.90 -5.52
C ALA A 104 2.84 6.70 -4.86
N ARG A 105 1.91 6.08 -5.61
CA ARG A 105 0.57 5.69 -5.18
C ARG A 105 0.18 4.41 -5.88
N ARG A 106 -0.67 3.61 -5.25
CA ARG A 106 -1.23 2.40 -5.87
C ARG A 106 -2.00 2.73 -7.17
N GLY A 107 -1.88 1.84 -8.14
CA GLY A 107 -2.50 1.95 -9.46
C GLY A 107 -1.80 2.96 -10.38
N LEU A 108 -0.50 3.19 -10.16
CA LEU A 108 0.39 3.81 -11.14
C LEU A 108 0.91 2.75 -12.10
N MET A 109 1.53 3.19 -13.19
CA MET A 109 2.16 2.30 -14.16
C MET A 109 3.56 2.83 -14.50
N ILE A 110 4.56 1.95 -14.56
CA ILE A 110 5.90 2.27 -15.01
C ILE A 110 6.01 1.97 -16.51
N ASP A 111 6.51 2.93 -17.28
CA ASP A 111 6.93 2.76 -18.67
C ASP A 111 8.44 2.56 -18.72
N THR A 112 8.85 1.34 -19.04
CA THR A 112 10.25 0.92 -19.06
C THR A 112 11.00 1.32 -20.33
N GLU A 113 10.32 1.80 -21.37
CA GLU A 113 10.95 2.31 -22.59
C GLU A 113 11.22 3.82 -22.49
N VAL A 114 10.27 4.58 -21.94
CA VAL A 114 10.37 6.05 -21.82
C VAL A 114 11.01 6.47 -20.51
N GLY A 115 11.04 5.61 -19.49
CA GLY A 115 11.51 5.98 -18.17
C GLY A 115 10.48 6.87 -17.46
N ALA A 116 9.21 6.50 -17.49
CA ALA A 116 8.14 7.35 -16.97
C ALA A 116 7.19 6.62 -16.02
N VAL A 117 6.60 7.37 -15.09
CA VAL A 117 5.53 6.90 -14.20
C VAL A 117 4.22 7.54 -14.61
N LEU A 118 3.20 6.72 -14.83
CA LEU A 118 1.94 7.07 -15.48
C LEU A 118 0.77 6.88 -14.54
N LYS A 119 -0.23 7.76 -14.66
CA LYS A 119 -1.57 7.55 -14.13
C LYS A 119 -2.58 7.54 -15.26
N MET A 120 -3.23 6.40 -15.43
CA MET A 120 -4.29 6.19 -16.42
C MET A 120 -5.66 6.42 -15.83
N ASN A 121 -6.62 6.79 -16.67
CA ASN A 121 -8.04 6.74 -16.33
C ASN A 121 -8.63 5.35 -16.61
N ARG A 122 -9.88 5.13 -16.20
CA ARG A 122 -10.61 3.86 -16.43
C ARG A 122 -10.75 3.45 -17.91
N HIS A 123 -10.59 4.39 -18.83
CA HIS A 123 -10.66 4.18 -20.28
C HIS A 123 -9.27 3.95 -20.91
N ARG A 124 -8.23 3.80 -20.09
CA ARG A 124 -6.82 3.54 -20.45
C ARG A 124 -6.11 4.69 -21.16
N TYR A 125 -6.59 5.92 -21.00
CA TYR A 125 -5.85 7.10 -21.43
C TYR A 125 -4.91 7.60 -20.33
N VAL A 126 -3.70 8.01 -20.71
CA VAL A 126 -2.73 8.59 -19.78
C VAL A 126 -3.15 10.00 -19.40
N GLY A 127 -3.66 10.17 -18.19
CA GLY A 127 -4.07 11.47 -17.66
C GLY A 127 -2.90 12.27 -17.09
N ARG A 128 -1.95 11.60 -16.45
CA ARG A 128 -0.72 12.21 -15.90
C ARG A 128 0.47 11.30 -16.18
N ALA A 129 1.62 11.91 -16.42
CA ALA A 129 2.87 11.20 -16.62
C ALA A 129 4.03 12.02 -16.05
N TYR A 130 5.03 11.35 -15.52
CA TYR A 130 6.25 11.95 -15.00
C TYR A 130 7.47 11.25 -15.59
N HIS A 131 8.48 11.99 -16.03
CA HIS A 131 9.78 11.47 -16.43
C HIS A 131 10.83 11.89 -15.40
N GLY A 132 11.26 10.95 -14.57
CA GLY A 132 11.93 11.28 -13.31
C GLY A 132 11.00 12.15 -12.45
N ARG A 133 11.49 13.27 -11.94
CA ARG A 133 10.70 14.19 -11.11
C ARG A 133 9.81 15.13 -11.91
N GLU A 134 9.95 15.16 -13.23
CA GLU A 134 9.34 16.19 -14.08
C GLU A 134 8.00 15.75 -14.65
N PHE A 135 6.98 16.60 -14.49
CA PHE A 135 5.66 16.37 -15.05
C PHE A 135 5.67 16.54 -16.58
N LEU A 136 5.18 15.52 -17.30
CA LEU A 136 5.01 15.60 -18.74
C LEU A 136 3.71 16.33 -19.08
N GLY A 137 3.87 17.55 -19.59
CA GLY A 137 2.79 18.36 -20.16
C GLY A 137 2.07 17.65 -21.31
N ALA A 138 0.92 18.19 -21.75
CA ALA A 138 0.07 17.54 -22.75
C ALA A 138 0.81 17.28 -24.08
N GLY A 139 1.64 18.21 -24.54
CA GLY A 139 2.42 18.08 -25.77
C GLY A 139 3.44 16.93 -25.70
N GLU A 140 4.31 16.91 -24.69
CA GLU A 140 5.29 15.83 -24.52
C GLU A 140 4.61 14.48 -24.29
N ARG A 141 3.54 14.45 -23.49
CA ARG A 141 2.78 13.22 -23.27
C ARG A 141 2.18 12.67 -24.57
N ALA A 142 1.66 13.54 -25.44
CA ALA A 142 1.10 13.13 -26.73
C ALA A 142 2.14 12.51 -27.67
N LYS A 143 3.41 12.96 -27.60
CA LYS A 143 4.51 12.36 -28.38
C LYS A 143 4.76 10.89 -28.02
N HIS A 144 4.59 10.53 -26.74
CA HIS A 144 4.92 9.19 -26.25
C HIS A 144 3.74 8.22 -26.18
N TYR A 145 2.56 8.71 -25.80
CA TYR A 145 1.40 7.85 -25.49
C TYR A 145 0.26 7.96 -26.49
N ARG A 146 0.41 8.80 -27.53
CA ARG A 146 -0.62 9.11 -28.53
C ARG A 146 -1.94 9.53 -27.85
N LEU A 147 -2.99 9.77 -28.62
CA LEU A 147 -4.34 10.03 -28.10
C LEU A 147 -5.17 8.74 -28.06
N ASP A 148 -4.52 7.58 -27.98
CA ASP A 148 -5.15 6.27 -28.03
C ASP A 148 -5.10 5.56 -26.68
N PRO A 149 -6.02 4.62 -26.40
CA PRO A 149 -5.96 3.79 -25.21
C PRO A 149 -4.67 2.96 -25.18
N LEU A 150 -3.94 3.00 -24.06
CA LEU A 150 -2.79 2.12 -23.87
C LEU A 150 -3.22 0.65 -23.78
N GLN A 151 -2.33 -0.23 -24.23
CA GLN A 151 -2.43 -1.68 -24.05
C GLN A 151 -1.52 -2.10 -22.88
N PRO A 152 -2.06 -2.34 -21.67
CA PRO A 152 -1.25 -2.62 -20.49
C PRO A 152 -0.59 -4.00 -20.51
N ALA A 153 -1.04 -4.92 -21.37
CA ALA A 153 -0.52 -6.29 -21.46
C ALA A 153 0.84 -6.39 -22.19
N SER A 154 1.43 -5.26 -22.60
CA SER A 154 2.76 -5.22 -23.21
C SER A 154 3.85 -5.29 -22.14
N GLU A 155 4.95 -5.98 -22.42
CA GLU A 155 6.15 -6.03 -21.57
C GLU A 155 6.79 -4.65 -21.30
N ARG A 156 6.40 -3.62 -22.04
CA ARG A 156 6.83 -2.23 -21.82
C ARG A 156 6.33 -1.68 -20.48
N PHE A 157 5.12 -2.07 -20.08
CA PHE A 157 4.41 -1.44 -18.99
C PHE A 157 4.32 -2.36 -17.78
N TYR A 158 4.61 -1.81 -16.60
CA TYR A 158 4.45 -2.51 -15.34
C TYR A 158 3.38 -1.83 -14.49
N PHE A 159 2.37 -2.58 -14.07
CA PHE A 159 1.27 -2.06 -13.26
C PHE A 159 1.55 -2.25 -11.77
N VAL A 160 1.48 -1.16 -11.01
CA VAL A 160 1.78 -1.14 -9.58
C VAL A 160 0.47 -1.34 -8.83
N ASP A 161 0.15 -2.57 -8.44
CA ASP A 161 -1.14 -2.94 -7.85
C ASP A 161 -1.10 -3.13 -6.34
N THR A 162 0.07 -3.35 -5.77
CA THR A 162 0.26 -3.62 -4.35
C THR A 162 1.07 -2.52 -3.68
N LEU A 163 0.95 -2.41 -2.36
CA LEU A 163 1.71 -1.44 -1.57
C LEU A 163 3.19 -1.82 -1.48
N PHE A 164 3.53 -3.11 -1.63
CA PHE A 164 4.90 -3.62 -1.64
C PHE A 164 5.75 -3.09 -2.79
N GLU A 165 5.11 -2.69 -3.89
CA GLU A 165 5.79 -2.23 -5.11
C GLU A 165 6.07 -0.72 -5.09
N LEU A 166 5.50 0.04 -4.13
CA LEU A 166 5.68 1.49 -4.06
C LEU A 166 7.16 1.92 -3.92
N PRO A 167 8.01 1.24 -3.11
CA PRO A 167 9.44 1.57 -3.03
C PRO A 167 10.15 1.48 -4.37
N GLU A 168 9.74 0.56 -5.25
CA GLU A 168 10.31 0.40 -6.58
C GLU A 168 9.95 1.56 -7.50
N VAL A 169 8.73 2.11 -7.37
CA VAL A 169 8.32 3.33 -8.10
C VAL A 169 9.17 4.52 -7.66
N HIS A 170 9.47 4.64 -6.36
CA HIS A 170 10.35 5.68 -5.84
C HIS A 170 11.76 5.53 -6.39
N LEU A 171 12.32 4.32 -6.31
CA LEU A 171 13.65 4.01 -6.84
C LEU A 171 13.75 4.34 -8.34
N PHE A 172 12.83 3.80 -9.13
CA PHE A 172 12.82 3.98 -10.58
C PHE A 172 12.78 5.47 -10.97
N THR A 173 11.86 6.22 -10.36
CA THR A 173 11.71 7.67 -10.56
C THR A 173 13.02 8.41 -10.30
N GLU A 174 13.69 8.10 -9.20
CA GLU A 174 14.90 8.79 -8.79
C GLU A 174 16.12 8.40 -9.63
N LEU A 175 16.24 7.14 -10.03
CA LEU A 175 17.30 6.70 -10.96
C LEU A 175 17.12 7.32 -12.35
N VAL A 176 15.89 7.44 -12.84
CA VAL A 176 15.60 8.19 -14.08
C VAL A 176 16.04 9.65 -13.94
N GLU A 177 15.71 10.30 -12.83
CA GLU A 177 16.10 11.70 -12.59
C GLU A 177 17.62 11.88 -12.55
N LEU A 178 18.36 10.98 -11.89
CA LEU A 178 19.82 11.01 -11.86
C LEU A 178 20.41 10.79 -13.26
N LYS A 179 19.85 9.87 -14.04
CA LYS A 179 20.25 9.65 -15.43
C LYS A 179 20.02 10.90 -16.27
N LYS A 180 18.87 11.57 -16.10
CA LYS A 180 18.55 12.84 -16.78
C LYS A 180 19.54 13.95 -16.43
N LYS A 181 20.05 13.96 -15.20
CA LYS A 181 21.10 14.88 -14.74
C LYS A 181 22.52 14.50 -15.20
N GLY A 182 22.66 13.48 -16.04
CA GLY A 182 23.92 13.09 -16.69
C GLY A 182 24.66 11.94 -16.01
N LEU A 183 24.13 11.34 -14.94
CA LEU A 183 24.73 10.15 -14.34
C LEU A 183 24.64 8.98 -15.35
N GLN A 184 25.78 8.33 -15.61
CA GLN A 184 25.84 7.21 -16.52
C GLN A 184 25.23 5.97 -15.85
N LEU A 185 23.95 5.75 -16.15
CA LEU A 185 23.18 4.61 -15.68
C LEU A 185 22.72 3.73 -16.87
N PRO A 186 22.32 2.47 -16.65
CA PRO A 186 21.76 1.60 -17.68
C PRO A 186 20.50 2.15 -18.39
N SER A 187 19.94 1.38 -19.33
CA SER A 187 18.66 1.70 -19.96
C SER A 187 17.53 1.70 -18.93
N TYR A 188 16.45 2.44 -19.18
CA TYR A 188 15.29 2.47 -18.27
C TYR A 188 14.73 1.08 -18.00
N ARG A 189 14.64 0.23 -19.02
CA ARG A 189 14.24 -1.17 -18.84
C ARG A 189 15.13 -1.91 -17.85
N ARG A 190 16.45 -1.77 -17.98
CA ARG A 190 17.39 -2.40 -17.06
C ARG A 190 17.33 -1.79 -15.64
N LEU A 191 17.08 -0.48 -15.50
CA LEU A 191 16.84 0.12 -14.17
C LEU A 191 15.65 -0.54 -13.46
N PHE A 192 14.57 -0.79 -14.20
CA PHE A 192 13.39 -1.45 -13.68
C PHE A 192 13.67 -2.92 -13.33
N ASP A 193 14.25 -3.68 -14.26
CA ASP A 193 14.54 -5.10 -14.07
C ASP A 193 15.52 -5.33 -12.92
N ASP A 194 16.59 -4.53 -12.83
CA ASP A 194 17.57 -4.61 -11.73
C ASP A 194 16.92 -4.21 -10.39
N GLY A 195 16.01 -3.23 -10.38
CA GLY A 195 15.26 -2.83 -9.18
C GLY A 195 14.35 -3.96 -8.67
N ARG A 196 13.61 -4.62 -9.58
CA ARG A 196 12.78 -5.81 -9.29
C ARG A 196 13.63 -6.94 -8.71
N ALA A 197 14.75 -7.26 -9.37
CA ALA A 197 15.65 -8.30 -8.90
C ALA A 197 16.28 -7.95 -7.54
N ALA A 198 16.60 -6.67 -7.29
CA ALA A 198 17.13 -6.22 -6.01
C ALA A 198 16.10 -6.38 -4.89
N ILE A 199 14.84 -5.93 -5.08
CA ILE A 199 13.81 -6.07 -4.05
C ILE A 199 13.48 -7.54 -3.78
N ASP A 200 13.44 -8.37 -4.81
CA ASP A 200 13.19 -9.81 -4.67
C ASP A 200 14.32 -10.46 -3.85
N SER A 201 15.58 -10.06 -4.08
CA SER A 201 16.71 -10.55 -3.28
C SER A 201 16.66 -10.13 -1.81
N ILE A 202 16.26 -8.88 -1.54
CA ILE A 202 16.13 -8.32 -0.17
C ILE A 202 15.03 -9.03 0.63
N HIS A 203 13.96 -9.45 -0.05
CA HIS A 203 12.91 -10.27 0.57
C HIS A 203 13.40 -11.70 0.79
N ALA A 204 14.04 -12.31 -0.22
CA ALA A 204 14.48 -13.70 -0.18
C ALA A 204 15.55 -13.96 0.88
N ASP A 205 16.47 -13.02 1.11
CA ASP A 205 17.51 -13.15 2.12
C ASP A 205 17.09 -12.66 3.53
N GLY A 206 15.86 -12.17 3.67
CA GLY A 206 15.30 -11.72 4.94
C GLY A 206 15.87 -10.40 5.46
N THR A 207 16.64 -9.65 4.66
CA THR A 207 17.22 -8.36 5.06
C THR A 207 16.14 -7.39 5.53
N LEU A 208 15.05 -7.25 4.76
CA LEU A 208 13.95 -6.35 5.11
C LEU A 208 13.28 -6.76 6.43
N LYS A 209 12.94 -8.05 6.57
CA LYS A 209 12.32 -8.60 7.79
C LYS A 209 13.19 -8.37 9.02
N THR A 210 14.51 -8.59 8.90
CA THR A 210 15.47 -8.39 9.99
C THR A 210 15.50 -6.93 10.47
N GLN A 211 15.52 -5.98 9.53
CA GLN A 211 15.53 -4.55 9.85
C GLN A 211 14.21 -4.11 10.50
N ILE A 212 13.07 -4.60 10.01
CA ILE A 212 11.76 -4.31 10.60
C ILE A 212 11.68 -4.84 12.04
N LEU A 213 12.10 -6.09 12.28
CA LEU A 213 12.04 -6.70 13.61
C LEU A 213 12.96 -6.04 14.63
N ALA A 214 14.05 -5.41 14.19
CA ALA A 214 14.96 -4.68 15.06
C ALA A 214 14.32 -3.43 15.69
N ASP A 215 13.31 -2.83 15.05
CA ASP A 215 12.55 -1.69 15.55
C ASP A 215 11.07 -1.78 15.14
N LEU A 216 10.42 -2.87 15.56
CA LEU A 216 9.04 -3.17 15.14
C LEU A 216 8.04 -2.02 15.42
N PRO A 217 8.06 -1.30 16.56
CA PRO A 217 7.10 -0.23 16.83
C PRO A 217 7.16 0.94 15.85
N ARG A 218 8.32 1.17 15.21
CA ARG A 218 8.50 2.20 14.18
C ARG A 218 7.77 1.85 12.89
N TYR A 219 7.80 0.58 12.51
CA TYR A 219 7.25 0.11 11.23
C TYR A 219 5.83 -0.43 11.34
N LEU A 220 5.45 -0.94 12.51
CA LEU A 220 4.16 -1.57 12.75
C LEU A 220 3.50 -0.93 13.99
N PRO A 221 2.84 0.24 13.81
CA PRO A 221 2.10 0.87 14.89
C PRO A 221 0.99 -0.05 15.41
N ARG A 222 0.73 -0.01 16.72
CA ARG A 222 -0.30 -0.84 17.33
C ARG A 222 -1.69 -0.24 17.08
N ASP A 223 -2.58 -1.02 16.46
CA ASP A 223 -4.00 -0.72 16.43
C ASP A 223 -4.70 -1.26 17.70
N PRO A 224 -5.20 -0.38 18.60
CA PRO A 224 -5.93 -0.81 19.79
C PRO A 224 -7.31 -1.41 19.48
N GLY A 225 -7.86 -1.18 18.29
CA GLY A 225 -9.16 -1.69 17.85
C GLY A 225 -9.12 -3.11 17.29
N LEU A 226 -7.98 -3.53 16.73
CA LEU A 226 -7.83 -4.81 16.03
C LEU A 226 -8.23 -6.01 16.88
N LEU A 227 -7.71 -6.11 18.10
CA LEU A 227 -8.00 -7.22 19.01
C LEU A 227 -9.50 -7.34 19.28
N LEU A 228 -10.15 -6.22 19.59
CA LEU A 228 -11.58 -6.19 19.86
C LEU A 228 -12.41 -6.59 18.62
N ALA A 229 -12.01 -6.15 17.43
CA ALA A 229 -12.68 -6.49 16.18
C ALA A 229 -12.63 -8.01 15.94
N LEU A 230 -11.45 -8.63 16.07
CA LEU A 230 -11.28 -10.08 15.92
C LEU A 230 -12.09 -10.87 16.97
N HIS A 231 -12.06 -10.44 18.23
CA HIS A 231 -12.87 -11.06 19.28
C HIS A 231 -14.38 -10.99 18.99
N ARG A 232 -14.89 -9.86 18.50
CA ARG A 232 -16.31 -9.73 18.14
C ARG A 232 -16.71 -10.70 17.03
N LEU A 233 -15.87 -10.86 16.01
CA LEU A 233 -16.13 -11.81 14.94
C LEU A 233 -16.16 -13.25 15.47
N ALA A 234 -15.19 -13.61 16.33
CA ALA A 234 -15.14 -14.94 16.94
C ALA A 234 -16.34 -15.23 17.86
N LEU A 235 -16.73 -14.28 18.71
CA LEU A 235 -17.86 -14.41 19.65
C LEU A 235 -19.21 -14.61 18.94
N ASP A 236 -19.36 -14.05 17.74
CA ASP A 236 -20.56 -14.20 16.92
C ASP A 236 -20.49 -15.47 16.02
N GLY A 237 -19.65 -16.43 16.41
CA GLY A 237 -19.59 -17.79 15.87
C GLY A 237 -18.76 -17.97 14.60
N ARG A 238 -17.95 -16.97 14.20
CA ARG A 238 -17.13 -17.06 12.98
C ARG A 238 -15.81 -17.72 13.29
N LYS A 239 -15.37 -18.60 12.39
CA LYS A 239 -14.02 -19.18 12.42
C LYS A 239 -13.07 -18.26 11.66
N LEU A 240 -12.03 -17.79 12.33
CA LEU A 240 -11.04 -16.88 11.75
C LEU A 240 -9.83 -17.70 11.28
N LEU A 241 -9.29 -17.39 10.11
CA LEU A 241 -8.06 -17.99 9.58
C LEU A 241 -7.06 -16.89 9.24
N LEU A 242 -5.78 -17.18 9.44
CA LEU A 242 -4.68 -16.40 8.88
C LEU A 242 -4.17 -17.11 7.62
N ILE A 243 -4.04 -16.37 6.52
CA ILE A 243 -3.56 -16.87 5.23
C ILE A 243 -2.52 -15.86 4.76
N THR A 244 -1.24 -16.17 4.94
CA THR A 244 -0.14 -15.24 4.64
C THR A 244 0.96 -15.92 3.84
N ASN A 245 1.67 -15.13 3.04
CA ASN A 245 2.88 -15.54 2.32
C ASN A 245 4.14 -15.39 3.18
N SER A 246 4.03 -14.77 4.36
CA SER A 246 5.14 -14.60 5.29
C SER A 246 5.43 -15.90 6.05
N GLU A 247 6.71 -16.28 6.15
CA GLU A 247 7.20 -17.41 6.96
C GLU A 247 7.15 -17.16 8.48
#